data_AF-A0A2M7RTH8-F1
#
_entry.id   AF-A0A2M7RTH8-F1
#
_cell.length_a   1.000
_cell.length_b   1.000
_cell.length_c   1.000
_cell.angle_alpha   90.00
_cell.angle_beta   90.00
_cell.angle_gamma   90.00
#
_symmetry.space_group_name_H-M   'P 1'
#
loop_
_entity.id
_entity.type
_entity.pdbx_description
1 polymer ?
#
loop_
_entity_poly.entity_id
_entity_poly.type
_entity_poly.pdbx_seq_one_letter_code
_entity_poly.pdbx_strand_id
1 'polypeptide(L)'
;MGNAYRAFTQRKGKDSRFIPVLGSVFDDQFINGLTFDGVFLRGKELNSKAPDDLAETADYFQQGDTIIIKFCTIDQRNYKFWDTFEIAAFNSGNPFSSPVTIQTNINGGLGIWGGYGVSYDTLVAVDL
;
A
#
# COMPACT_ATOMS: atom_id res chain seq x y z
N MET A 1 -7.89 -12.90 -17.17
CA MET A 1 -6.86 -11.96 -16.69
C MET A 1 -7.51 -11.16 -15.58
N GLY A 2 -6.95 -11.22 -14.37
CA GLY A 2 -7.46 -10.44 -13.24
C GLY A 2 -7.06 -8.97 -13.38
N ASN A 3 -7.78 -8.09 -12.71
CA ASN A 3 -7.33 -6.72 -12.51
C ASN A 3 -6.37 -6.69 -11.31
N ALA A 4 -5.48 -5.71 -11.32
CA ALA A 4 -4.58 -5.45 -10.21
C ALA A 4 -4.92 -4.11 -9.56
N TYR A 5 -4.69 -4.04 -8.27
CA TYR A 5 -5.07 -2.91 -7.44
C TYR A 5 -3.91 -2.47 -6.55
N ARG A 6 -4.01 -1.22 -6.09
CA ARG A 6 -3.15 -0.66 -5.08
C ARG A 6 -3.92 0.23 -4.12
N ALA A 7 -3.65 0.12 -2.83
CA ALA A 7 -4.32 0.91 -1.79
C ALA A 7 -3.36 1.83 -1.04
N PHE A 8 -3.85 3.03 -0.72
CA PHE A 8 -3.16 4.00 0.12
C PHE A 8 -4.15 4.58 1.13
N THR A 9 -3.63 5.03 2.26
CA THR A 9 -4.41 5.70 3.30
C THR A 9 -3.78 7.05 3.65
N GLN A 10 -4.61 7.99 4.08
CA GLN A 10 -4.18 9.28 4.63
C GLN A 10 -5.10 9.65 5.79
N ARG A 11 -4.54 9.88 6.98
CA ARG A 11 -5.26 10.50 8.10
C ARG A 11 -5.32 12.01 7.89
N LYS A 12 -6.52 12.54 7.68
CA LYS A 12 -6.74 13.95 7.40
C LYS A 12 -6.21 14.81 8.55
N GLY A 13 -5.30 15.73 8.24
CA GLY A 13 -4.69 16.64 9.22
C GLY A 13 -3.53 16.05 10.03
N LYS A 14 -3.21 14.75 9.87
CA LYS A 14 -2.05 14.10 10.51
C LYS A 14 -0.99 13.69 9.48
N ASP A 15 -1.41 13.07 8.39
CA ASP A 15 -0.49 12.59 7.36
C ASP A 15 -0.34 13.63 6.23
N SER A 16 0.89 13.90 5.81
CA SER A 16 1.21 14.93 4.80
C SER A 16 0.82 14.51 3.38
N ARG A 17 0.66 13.20 3.12
CA ARG A 17 0.30 12.61 1.83
C ARG A 17 -0.41 11.27 2.00
N PHE A 18 -0.87 10.71 0.90
CA PHE A 18 -1.26 9.29 0.83
C PHE A 18 -0.05 8.39 0.98
N ILE A 19 -0.11 7.48 1.95
CA ILE A 19 0.94 6.51 2.27
C ILE A 19 0.42 5.12 1.86
N PRO A 20 1.21 4.31 1.14
CA PRO A 20 0.80 2.96 0.79
C PRO A 20 0.53 2.15 2.06
N VAL A 21 -0.53 1.35 2.05
CA VAL A 21 -0.83 0.44 3.15
C VAL A 21 0.20 -0.70 3.19
N LEU A 22 0.29 -1.42 4.31
CA LEU A 22 1.10 -2.63 4.35
C LEU A 22 0.53 -3.68 3.38
N GLY A 23 1.35 -4.24 2.49
CA GLY A 23 0.86 -5.11 1.42
C GLY A 23 -0.01 -4.34 0.43
N SER A 24 0.53 -3.27 -0.15
CA SER A 24 -0.29 -2.25 -0.81
C SER A 24 -0.88 -2.71 -2.14
N VAL A 25 -0.32 -3.76 -2.75
CA VAL A 25 -0.71 -4.27 -4.06
C VAL A 25 -1.26 -5.69 -4.00
N PHE A 26 -2.29 -5.95 -4.80
CA PHE A 26 -2.92 -7.26 -4.91
C PHE A 26 -3.65 -7.40 -6.26
N ASP A 27 -3.96 -8.63 -6.66
CA ASP A 27 -4.80 -8.92 -7.82
C ASP A 27 -6.12 -9.59 -7.40
N ASP A 28 -7.11 -9.56 -8.28
CA ASP A 28 -8.43 -10.17 -8.03
C ASP A 28 -8.55 -11.61 -8.54
N GLN A 29 -7.44 -12.32 -8.80
CA GLN A 29 -7.51 -13.61 -9.51
C GLN A 29 -8.40 -14.65 -8.79
N PHE A 30 -8.49 -14.56 -7.46
CA PHE A 30 -9.30 -15.45 -6.61
C PHE A 30 -10.61 -14.83 -6.10
N ILE A 31 -10.84 -13.53 -6.36
CA ILE A 31 -11.98 -12.76 -5.81
C ILE A 31 -12.77 -12.01 -6.90
N ASN A 32 -12.50 -12.30 -8.17
CA ASN A 32 -13.13 -11.63 -9.30
C ASN A 32 -14.67 -11.86 -9.29
N GLY A 33 -15.43 -10.77 -9.33
CA GLY A 33 -16.90 -10.78 -9.29
C GLY A 33 -17.51 -11.01 -7.90
N LEU A 34 -16.70 -11.04 -6.84
CA LEU A 34 -17.16 -11.17 -5.45
C LEU A 34 -17.11 -9.83 -4.72
N THR A 35 -17.90 -9.74 -3.65
CA THR A 35 -17.75 -8.71 -2.61
C THR A 35 -17.01 -9.31 -1.43
N PHE A 36 -16.06 -8.59 -0.87
CA PHE A 36 -15.27 -9.00 0.28
C PHE A 36 -15.00 -7.81 1.19
N ASP A 37 -14.75 -8.09 2.46
CA ASP A 37 -14.30 -7.09 3.42
C ASP A 37 -12.78 -6.91 3.28
N GLY A 38 -12.37 -5.70 2.89
CA GLY A 38 -10.96 -5.33 2.79
C GLY A 38 -10.42 -4.88 4.14
N VAL A 39 -9.25 -5.40 4.53
CA VAL A 39 -8.52 -4.91 5.70
C VAL A 39 -7.38 -4.01 5.22
N PHE A 40 -7.49 -2.71 5.48
CA PHE A 40 -6.44 -1.74 5.19
C PHE A 40 -5.79 -1.30 6.48
N LEU A 41 -4.53 -1.68 6.68
CA LEU A 41 -3.72 -1.18 7.79
C LEU A 41 -3.22 0.24 7.49
N ARG A 42 -2.82 0.94 8.54
CA ARG A 42 -2.24 2.28 8.41
C ARG A 42 -0.85 2.18 7.80
N GLY A 43 -0.59 2.99 6.77
CA GLY A 43 0.76 3.21 6.27
C GLY A 43 1.54 4.18 7.16
N LYS A 44 2.87 4.04 7.20
CA LYS A 44 3.77 4.98 7.87
C LYS A 44 4.91 5.45 6.98
N GLU A 45 5.37 6.66 7.20
CA GLU A 45 6.55 7.18 6.52
C GLU A 45 7.81 6.46 6.99
N LEU A 46 8.73 6.21 6.05
CA LEU A 46 10.02 5.63 6.40
C LEU A 46 10.78 6.58 7.33
N ASN A 47 11.33 6.04 8.43
CA ASN A 47 12.06 6.78 9.45
C ASN A 47 11.25 7.88 10.17
N SER A 48 9.92 7.80 10.17
CA SER A 48 9.10 8.74 10.94
C SER A 48 9.48 8.80 12.42
N LYS A 49 9.37 9.99 12.99
CA LYS A 49 9.58 10.28 14.42
C LYS A 49 8.30 10.76 15.10
N ALA A 50 7.16 10.73 14.40
CA ALA A 50 5.89 11.09 15.02
C ALA A 50 5.55 10.08 16.13
N PRO A 51 5.02 10.52 17.30
CA PRO A 51 4.68 9.61 18.39
C PRO A 51 3.78 8.44 17.96
N ASP A 52 2.77 8.71 17.13
CA ASP A 52 1.85 7.70 16.59
C ASP A 52 2.55 6.64 15.71
N ASP A 53 3.71 6.92 15.13
CA ASP A 53 4.49 5.97 14.31
C ASP A 53 5.47 5.12 15.14
N LEU A 54 5.70 5.51 16.39
CA LEU A 54 6.60 4.83 17.34
C LEU A 54 5.84 4.00 18.39
N ALA A 55 4.52 4.16 18.47
CA ALA A 55 3.67 3.39 19.36
C ALA A 55 3.59 1.91 18.96
N GLU A 56 3.27 1.04 19.91
CA GLU A 56 3.04 -0.39 19.64
C GLU A 56 1.88 -0.62 18.66
N THR A 57 0.95 0.34 18.56
CA THR A 57 -0.20 0.34 17.66
C THR A 57 0.04 1.13 16.38
N ALA A 58 1.30 1.38 15.99
CA ALA A 58 1.64 2.25 14.85
C ALA A 58 1.02 1.82 13.50
N ASP A 59 0.75 0.53 13.32
CA ASP A 59 0.16 0.01 12.07
C ASP A 59 -1.39 0.06 12.08
N TYR A 60 -2.00 0.57 13.17
CA TYR A 60 -3.44 0.77 13.31
C TYR A 60 -3.82 2.26 13.31
N PHE A 61 -5.10 2.52 12.99
CA PHE A 61 -5.71 3.83 13.16
C PHE A 61 -6.14 4.05 14.61
N GLN A 62 -6.13 5.31 15.04
CA GLN A 62 -6.59 5.70 16.37
C GLN A 62 -8.05 6.12 16.32
N GLN A 63 -8.76 5.97 17.44
CA GLN A 63 -10.13 6.44 17.57
C GLN A 63 -10.27 7.91 17.15
N GLY A 64 -11.27 8.21 16.32
CA GLY A 64 -11.54 9.55 15.80
C GLY A 64 -10.71 9.96 14.59
N ASP A 65 -9.75 9.14 14.12
CA ASP A 65 -9.05 9.41 12.88
C ASP A 65 -10.04 9.47 11.70
N THR A 66 -9.99 10.55 10.93
CA THR A 66 -10.65 10.63 9.62
C THR A 66 -9.69 10.14 8.56
N ILE A 67 -9.99 8.98 7.98
CA ILE A 67 -9.11 8.23 7.08
C ILE A 67 -9.64 8.38 5.66
N ILE A 68 -8.81 8.88 4.76
CA ILE A 68 -9.09 8.90 3.32
C ILE A 68 -8.40 7.69 2.69
N ILE A 69 -9.18 6.80 2.12
CA ILE A 69 -8.69 5.67 1.33
C ILE A 69 -8.57 6.12 -0.12
N LYS A 70 -7.39 5.89 -0.72
CA LYS A 70 -7.16 6.04 -2.15
C LYS A 70 -6.97 4.64 -2.74
N PHE A 71 -8.01 4.16 -3.42
CA PHE A 71 -8.04 2.86 -4.05
C PHE A 71 -7.73 2.99 -5.54
N CYS A 72 -6.76 2.24 -6.04
CA CYS A 72 -6.25 2.42 -7.39
C CYS A 72 -6.35 1.13 -8.18
N THR A 73 -6.94 1.16 -9.38
CA THR A 73 -6.73 0.13 -10.41
C THR A 73 -5.43 0.42 -11.15
N ILE A 74 -4.59 -0.60 -11.33
CA ILE A 74 -3.28 -0.52 -11.97
C ILE A 74 -3.13 -1.60 -13.04
N ASP A 75 -2.23 -1.39 -13.99
CA ASP A 75 -1.89 -2.41 -14.97
C ASP A 75 -0.92 -3.46 -14.40
N GLN A 76 -0.77 -4.58 -15.12
CA GLN A 76 0.08 -5.68 -14.68
C GLN A 76 1.56 -5.27 -14.51
N ARG A 77 2.04 -4.30 -15.30
CA ARG A 77 3.44 -3.83 -15.21
C ARG A 77 3.67 -3.06 -13.92
N ASN A 78 2.74 -2.18 -13.54
CA ASN A 78 2.78 -1.51 -12.25
C ASN A 78 2.68 -2.51 -11.11
N TYR A 79 1.74 -3.46 -11.18
CA TYR A 79 1.59 -4.49 -10.16
C TYR A 79 2.90 -5.24 -9.92
N LYS A 80 3.52 -5.76 -10.98
CA LYS A 80 4.79 -6.51 -10.88
C LYS A 80 5.94 -5.67 -10.31
N PHE A 81 6.03 -4.38 -10.67
CA PHE A 81 7.03 -3.50 -10.07
C PHE A 81 6.81 -3.36 -8.57
N TRP A 82 5.60 -3.01 -8.13
CA TRP A 82 5.33 -2.73 -6.72
C TRP A 82 5.35 -3.98 -5.85
N ASP A 83 4.89 -5.12 -6.36
CA ASP A 83 4.94 -6.40 -5.67
C ASP A 83 6.40 -6.82 -5.42
N THR A 84 7.22 -6.83 -6.47
CA THR A 84 8.66 -7.14 -6.32
C THR A 84 9.42 -6.11 -5.49
N PHE A 85 9.02 -4.83 -5.54
CA PHE A 85 9.57 -3.77 -4.70
C PHE A 85 9.24 -4.00 -3.21
N GLU A 86 7.99 -4.31 -2.88
CA GLU A 86 7.57 -4.59 -1.51
C GLU A 86 8.24 -5.85 -0.97
N ILE A 87 8.29 -6.93 -1.76
CA ILE A 87 9.03 -8.15 -1.39
C ILE A 87 10.50 -7.82 -1.11
N ALA A 88 11.15 -7.01 -1.96
CA ALA A 88 12.55 -6.61 -1.74
C ALA A 88 12.71 -5.82 -0.45
N ALA A 89 11.78 -4.90 -0.16
CA ALA A 89 11.79 -4.09 1.05
C ALA A 89 11.59 -4.94 2.32
N PHE A 90 10.68 -5.92 2.29
CA PHE A 90 10.47 -6.84 3.41
C PHE A 90 11.62 -7.83 3.62
N ASN A 91 12.27 -8.25 2.53
CA ASN A 91 13.42 -9.16 2.59
C ASN A 91 14.72 -8.45 3.00
N SER A 92 14.76 -7.11 2.98
CA SER A 92 15.94 -6.33 3.30
C SER A 92 16.46 -6.64 4.71
N GLY A 93 17.67 -7.21 4.79
CA GLY A 93 18.31 -7.58 6.05
C GLY A 93 18.05 -9.01 6.52
N ASN A 94 17.26 -9.81 5.79
CA ASN A 94 17.05 -11.22 6.09
C ASN A 94 18.02 -12.10 5.26
N PRO A 95 19.04 -12.75 5.88
CA PRO A 95 20.03 -13.55 5.16
C PRO A 95 19.50 -14.88 4.60
N PHE A 96 18.27 -15.27 4.95
CA PHE A 96 17.60 -16.47 4.44
C PHE A 96 16.53 -16.17 3.40
N SER A 97 16.31 -14.89 3.09
CA SER A 97 15.35 -14.49 2.07
C SER A 97 15.87 -14.78 0.67
N SER A 98 14.98 -15.19 -0.23
CA SER A 98 15.35 -15.34 -1.64
C SER A 98 15.55 -13.97 -2.27
N PRO A 99 16.62 -13.77 -3.06
CA PRO A 99 16.83 -12.51 -3.76
C PRO A 99 15.69 -12.28 -4.76
N VAL A 100 15.11 -11.08 -4.72
CA VAL A 100 14.08 -10.66 -5.67
C VAL A 100 14.66 -9.57 -6.57
N THR A 101 14.39 -9.66 -7.87
CA THR A 101 14.74 -8.59 -8.82
C THR A 101 13.53 -7.69 -9.00
N ILE A 102 13.68 -6.42 -8.66
CA ILE A 102 12.62 -5.41 -8.85
C ILE A 102 12.39 -5.24 -10.35
N GLN A 103 11.17 -5.52 -10.82
CA GLN A 103 10.82 -5.41 -12.23
C GLN A 103 10.56 -3.96 -12.61
N THR A 104 11.03 -3.48 -13.77
CA THR A 104 10.82 -2.12 -14.27
C THR A 104 10.36 -2.10 -15.73
N ASN A 105 9.65 -1.04 -16.16
CA ASN A 105 9.36 -0.76 -17.57
C ASN A 105 10.20 0.40 -18.15
N ILE A 106 11.17 0.91 -17.40
CA ILE A 106 12.06 1.98 -17.82
C ILE A 106 13.32 1.38 -18.43
N ASN A 107 13.70 1.83 -19.62
CA ASN A 107 14.96 1.44 -20.25
C ASN A 107 16.08 2.40 -19.81
N GLY A 108 17.20 1.88 -19.33
CA GLY A 108 18.35 2.68 -18.90
C GLY A 108 18.14 3.45 -17.58
N GLY A 109 17.16 3.07 -16.77
CA GLY A 109 16.84 3.75 -15.51
C GLY A 109 16.16 2.85 -14.48
N LEU A 110 15.79 3.43 -13.35
CA LEU A 110 15.10 2.77 -12.25
C LEU A 110 13.68 3.34 -12.09
N GLY A 111 12.77 2.52 -11.59
CA GLY A 111 11.40 2.93 -11.27
C GLY A 111 10.35 2.31 -12.19
N ILE A 112 9.18 2.91 -12.23
CA ILE A 112 8.05 2.49 -13.04
C ILE A 112 7.35 3.72 -13.58
N TRP A 113 6.92 3.66 -14.84
CA TRP A 113 6.04 4.66 -15.42
C TRP A 113 4.66 4.06 -15.69
N GLY A 114 3.61 4.77 -15.30
CA GLY A 114 2.24 4.37 -15.59
C GLY A 114 1.20 5.26 -14.89
N GLY A 115 -0.05 5.10 -15.33
CA GLY A 115 -1.22 5.77 -14.76
C GLY A 115 -1.94 4.88 -13.75
N TYR A 116 -2.68 5.52 -12.85
CA TYR A 116 -3.49 4.87 -11.83
C TYR A 116 -4.94 5.32 -12.04
N GLY A 117 -5.87 4.38 -12.15
CA GLY A 117 -7.30 4.70 -12.11
C GLY A 117 -7.72 4.81 -10.65
N VAL A 118 -8.14 5.98 -10.18
CA VAL A 118 -8.27 6.25 -8.74
C VAL A 118 -9.73 6.46 -8.33
N SER A 119 -10.11 5.81 -7.24
CA SER A 119 -11.32 6.07 -6.46
C SER A 119 -10.94 6.45 -5.02
N TYR A 120 -11.75 7.30 -4.41
CA TYR A 120 -11.55 7.75 -3.04
C TYR A 120 -12.76 7.44 -2.18
N ASP A 121 -12.51 7.09 -0.93
CA ASP A 121 -13.55 7.00 0.09
C ASP A 121 -13.02 7.54 1.43
N THR A 122 -13.91 7.91 2.35
CA THR A 122 -13.55 8.45 3.66
C THR A 122 -14.25 7.69 4.78
N LEU A 123 -13.46 7.21 5.73
CA LEU A 123 -13.90 6.49 6.91
C LEU A 123 -13.55 7.28 8.17
N VAL A 124 -14.28 7.02 9.26
CA VAL A 124 -13.94 7.51 10.60
C VAL A 124 -13.68 6.29 11.49
N ALA A 125 -12.50 6.22 12.09
CA ALA A 125 -12.16 5.15 13.01
C ALA A 125 -12.97 5.30 14.32
N VAL A 126 -13.66 4.24 14.70
CA VAL A 126 -14.44 4.15 15.94
C VAL A 126 -14.02 2.88 16.67
N ASP A 127 -13.89 2.97 17.99
CA ASP A 127 -13.70 1.79 18.83
C ASP A 127 -14.98 0.95 18.80
N LEU A 128 -14.81 -0.37 18.73
CA LEU A 128 -15.90 -1.35 18.81
C LEU A 128 -16.28 -1.66 20.27
#